data_AF-A0A556PP11-F1
#
_entry.id   AF-A0A556PP11-F1
#
_cell.length_a   1.000
_cell.length_b   1.000
_cell.length_c   1.000
_cell.angle_alpha   90.00
_cell.angle_beta   90.00
_cell.angle_gamma   90.00
#
_symmetry.space_group_name_H-M   'P 1'
#
loop_
_entity.id
_entity.type
_entity.pdbx_description
1 polymer ?
#
loop_
_entity_poly.entity_id
_entity_poly.type
_entity_poly.pdbx_seq_one_letter_code
_entity_poly.pdbx_strand_id
1 'polypeptide(L)'
;MLIEKYVFIDFKDFCKKHFKKNRESKSIEVLQALKEYDRSLYRAIEKTVGKRKMKSYIGRLLRSIRGEGWLSYEEKTWITKPKWGYCTYCFTPLDDIYLIDIDHHQYCNTHCFDDHEAVSHYDSYADDYVFLFWDFEKLKERYSYFLNGSFPKNFKTHLDLLIIVRDIHNVLYNDDYSDVLWNGGDDGPVSREMNRMITILKNDAEKLEKLMEQCKQKLPETNERFAIVVSDTIMRRRKRPKVLRDFIHTHRKYRDKENKNKWVTNDSLQRLNWHDDLTAVEELESEVSIVNEINCPDCNQMISSDENTYRVPDGYFYCEDCYQELDFYYNFKEE
;
A
#
# COMPACT_ATOMS: atom_id res chain seq x y z
N MET A 1 -8.55 -41.00 -7.62
CA MET A 1 -9.75 -40.56 -6.89
C MET A 1 -10.96 -41.11 -7.64
N LEU A 2 -12.05 -41.56 -7.00
CA LEU A 2 -13.17 -42.18 -7.73
C LEU A 2 -14.33 -41.22 -8.04
N ILE A 3 -14.46 -40.14 -7.27
CA ILE A 3 -15.46 -39.08 -7.47
C ILE A 3 -14.87 -37.96 -8.34
N GLU A 4 -15.76 -37.21 -8.98
CA GLU A 4 -15.41 -36.06 -9.81
C GLU A 4 -14.86 -34.90 -8.97
N LYS A 5 -14.07 -34.01 -9.60
CA LYS A 5 -13.29 -32.98 -8.88
C LYS A 5 -14.18 -32.02 -8.08
N TYR A 6 -15.32 -31.60 -8.62
CA TYR A 6 -16.24 -30.70 -7.92
C TYR A 6 -16.88 -31.38 -6.70
N VAL A 7 -17.35 -32.63 -6.84
CA VAL A 7 -17.87 -33.45 -5.72
C VAL A 7 -16.83 -33.59 -4.59
N PHE A 8 -15.53 -33.65 -4.94
CA PHE A 8 -14.48 -33.62 -3.92
C PHE A 8 -14.34 -32.25 -3.26
N ILE A 9 -14.38 -31.14 -4.01
CA ILE A 9 -14.36 -29.77 -3.47
C ILE A 9 -15.53 -29.56 -2.50
N ASP A 10 -16.76 -29.88 -2.92
CA ASP A 10 -17.97 -29.78 -2.08
C ASP A 10 -17.81 -30.59 -0.78
N PHE A 11 -17.21 -31.77 -0.87
CA PHE A 11 -16.89 -32.61 0.30
C PHE A 11 -15.83 -31.98 1.22
N LYS A 12 -14.81 -31.29 0.68
CA LYS A 12 -13.86 -30.55 1.50
C LYS A 12 -14.54 -29.41 2.26
N ASP A 13 -15.40 -28.65 1.59
CA ASP A 13 -16.08 -27.50 2.19
C ASP A 13 -17.09 -27.93 3.26
N PHE A 14 -17.80 -29.02 3.02
CA PHE A 14 -18.55 -29.73 4.07
C PHE A 14 -17.63 -30.12 5.24
N CYS A 15 -16.48 -30.74 4.99
CA CYS A 15 -15.55 -31.13 6.05
C CYS A 15 -15.02 -29.92 6.84
N LYS A 16 -14.64 -28.81 6.19
CA LYS A 16 -14.22 -27.58 6.89
C LYS A 16 -15.32 -27.08 7.82
N LYS A 17 -16.58 -27.01 7.37
CA LYS A 17 -17.73 -26.63 8.21
C LYS A 17 -17.96 -27.60 9.38
N HIS A 18 -17.93 -28.91 9.12
CA HIS A 18 -18.11 -29.95 10.14
C HIS A 18 -17.01 -29.89 11.21
N PHE A 19 -15.75 -29.76 10.81
CA PHE A 19 -14.61 -29.75 11.73
C PHE A 19 -14.39 -28.38 12.41
N LYS A 20 -14.80 -27.25 11.81
CA LYS A 20 -14.84 -25.95 12.51
C LYS A 20 -15.72 -26.04 13.76
N LYS A 21 -16.88 -26.69 13.65
CA LYS A 21 -17.83 -26.87 14.77
C LYS A 21 -17.43 -27.95 15.77
N ASN A 22 -17.07 -29.15 15.28
CA ASN A 22 -16.92 -30.31 16.17
C ASN A 22 -15.49 -30.54 16.66
N ARG A 23 -14.47 -29.95 16.00
CA ARG A 23 -13.00 -30.12 16.23
C ARG A 23 -12.47 -31.55 16.06
N GLU A 24 -13.21 -32.56 16.47
CA GLU A 24 -12.92 -33.97 16.27
C GLU A 24 -14.12 -34.77 15.74
N SER A 25 -13.86 -35.87 15.03
CA SER A 25 -14.91 -36.77 14.54
C SER A 25 -14.36 -38.09 13.98
N LYS A 26 -15.06 -39.20 14.15
CA LYS A 26 -14.76 -40.48 13.49
C LYS A 26 -15.34 -40.51 12.09
N SER A 27 -14.73 -41.28 11.19
CA SER A 27 -15.18 -41.42 9.78
C SER A 27 -16.64 -41.89 9.60
N ILE A 28 -17.27 -42.45 10.64
CA ILE A 28 -18.68 -42.84 10.63
C ILE A 28 -19.61 -41.67 11.01
N GLU A 29 -19.19 -40.83 11.96
CA GLU A 29 -19.90 -39.63 12.40
C GLU A 29 -19.89 -38.59 11.27
N VAL A 30 -18.74 -38.37 10.62
CA VAL A 30 -18.62 -37.53 9.40
C VAL A 30 -19.57 -38.03 8.28
N LEU A 31 -19.72 -39.34 8.12
CA LEU A 31 -20.64 -39.94 7.13
C LEU A 31 -22.12 -39.73 7.49
N GLN A 32 -22.46 -39.73 8.78
CA GLN A 32 -23.81 -39.45 9.28
C GLN A 32 -24.14 -37.96 9.10
N ALA A 33 -23.27 -37.07 9.58
CA ALA A 33 -23.39 -35.63 9.41
C ALA A 33 -23.51 -35.21 7.95
N LEU A 34 -22.72 -35.81 7.04
CA LEU A 34 -22.82 -35.56 5.59
C LEU A 34 -24.22 -35.93 5.05
N LYS A 35 -24.76 -37.07 5.48
CA LYS A 35 -26.08 -37.56 5.03
C LYS A 35 -27.23 -36.65 5.47
N GLU A 36 -27.07 -36.01 6.62
CA GLU A 36 -28.06 -35.12 7.24
C GLU A 36 -27.96 -33.69 6.71
N TYR A 37 -26.73 -33.16 6.59
CA TYR A 37 -26.46 -31.80 6.12
C TYR A 37 -26.57 -31.65 4.59
N ASP A 38 -25.95 -32.56 3.82
CA ASP A 38 -26.01 -32.55 2.36
C ASP A 38 -26.32 -33.94 1.79
N ARG A 39 -27.62 -34.21 1.73
CA ARG A 39 -28.17 -35.44 1.16
C ARG A 39 -27.89 -35.58 -0.35
N SER A 40 -27.60 -34.49 -1.06
CA SER A 40 -27.27 -34.52 -2.51
C SER A 40 -25.85 -35.03 -2.70
N LEU A 41 -24.88 -34.39 -2.03
CA LEU A 41 -23.47 -34.77 -2.03
C LEU A 41 -23.27 -36.19 -1.48
N TYR A 42 -23.98 -36.57 -0.40
CA TYR A 42 -24.00 -37.94 0.10
C TYR A 42 -24.39 -38.95 -1.00
N ARG A 43 -25.48 -38.67 -1.73
CA ARG A 43 -25.98 -39.54 -2.82
C ARG A 43 -25.05 -39.59 -4.01
N ALA A 44 -24.41 -38.47 -4.38
CA ALA A 44 -23.42 -38.42 -5.45
C ALA A 44 -22.22 -39.33 -5.13
N ILE A 45 -21.70 -39.27 -3.91
CA ILE A 45 -20.63 -40.16 -3.45
C ILE A 45 -21.12 -41.62 -3.36
N GLU A 46 -22.31 -41.87 -2.80
CA GLU A 46 -22.90 -43.21 -2.67
C GLU A 46 -23.10 -43.91 -4.01
N LYS A 47 -23.58 -43.18 -5.04
CA LYS A 47 -23.76 -43.69 -6.41
C LYS A 47 -22.45 -44.22 -7.00
N THR A 48 -21.34 -43.54 -6.72
CA THR A 48 -20.02 -43.83 -7.29
C THR A 48 -19.29 -44.98 -6.58
N VAL A 49 -19.41 -45.10 -5.25
CA VAL A 49 -18.64 -46.11 -4.47
C VAL A 49 -19.46 -47.25 -3.90
N GLY A 50 -20.79 -47.11 -3.87
CA GLY A 50 -21.74 -48.06 -3.32
C GLY A 50 -21.84 -48.02 -1.79
N LYS A 51 -23.07 -48.09 -1.27
CA LYS A 51 -23.44 -48.00 0.15
C LYS A 51 -22.51 -48.76 1.11
N ARG A 52 -22.17 -50.01 0.80
CA ARG A 52 -21.31 -50.88 1.65
C ARG A 52 -19.88 -50.36 1.81
N LYS A 53 -19.39 -49.49 0.93
CA LYS A 53 -18.02 -48.95 0.94
C LYS A 53 -17.93 -47.50 1.44
N MET A 54 -19.05 -46.85 1.75
CA MET A 54 -19.09 -45.42 2.11
C MET A 54 -18.14 -45.06 3.26
N LYS A 55 -18.23 -45.74 4.42
CA LYS A 55 -17.35 -45.46 5.59
C LYS A 55 -15.86 -45.52 5.25
N SER A 56 -15.43 -46.53 4.49
CA SER A 56 -14.01 -46.68 4.10
C SER A 56 -13.59 -45.76 2.96
N TYR A 57 -14.55 -45.18 2.23
CA TYR A 57 -14.28 -44.14 1.23
C TYR A 57 -14.21 -42.75 1.85
N ILE A 58 -15.10 -42.38 2.77
CA ILE A 58 -15.00 -41.15 3.58
C ILE A 58 -13.64 -41.08 4.29
N GLY A 59 -13.22 -42.16 4.96
CA GLY A 59 -11.88 -42.24 5.57
C GLY A 59 -10.70 -42.18 4.58
N ARG A 60 -10.94 -42.39 3.27
CA ARG A 60 -9.93 -42.15 2.21
C ARG A 60 -9.94 -40.70 1.73
N LEU A 61 -11.12 -40.07 1.60
CA LEU A 61 -11.22 -38.64 1.26
C LEU A 61 -10.63 -37.76 2.37
N LEU A 62 -10.90 -38.08 3.64
CA LEU A 62 -10.29 -37.41 4.80
C LEU A 62 -8.76 -37.58 4.84
N ARG A 63 -8.23 -38.75 4.39
CA ARG A 63 -6.77 -38.93 4.19
C ARG A 63 -6.21 -38.02 3.09
N SER A 64 -6.99 -37.68 2.06
CA SER A 64 -6.58 -36.69 1.07
C SER A 64 -6.62 -35.26 1.63
N ILE A 65 -7.65 -34.92 2.43
CA ILE A 65 -7.79 -33.62 3.10
C ILE A 65 -6.66 -33.39 4.14
N ARG A 66 -6.20 -34.44 4.83
CA ARG A 66 -5.00 -34.37 5.71
C ARG A 66 -3.75 -33.80 5.01
N GLY A 67 -3.65 -33.92 3.68
CA GLY A 67 -2.59 -33.29 2.90
C GLY A 67 -2.57 -31.76 2.98
N GLU A 68 -3.70 -31.12 3.28
CA GLU A 68 -3.84 -29.67 3.47
C GLU A 68 -3.30 -29.18 4.82
N GLY A 69 -2.84 -30.07 5.71
CA GLY A 69 -2.10 -29.67 6.91
C GLY A 69 -2.93 -29.21 8.10
N TRP A 70 -4.26 -29.27 8.07
CA TRP A 70 -5.14 -28.89 9.19
C TRP A 70 -5.86 -30.04 9.90
N LEU A 71 -5.77 -31.26 9.36
CA LEU A 71 -6.47 -32.44 9.87
C LEU A 71 -5.50 -33.59 10.17
N SER A 72 -5.50 -34.07 11.42
CA SER A 72 -4.74 -35.24 11.88
C SER A 72 -5.66 -36.47 12.04
N TYR A 73 -5.05 -37.66 12.15
CA TYR A 73 -5.75 -38.91 12.47
C TYR A 73 -5.02 -39.65 13.58
N GLU A 74 -5.62 -39.66 14.76
CA GLU A 74 -5.04 -40.11 16.02
C GLU A 74 -6.09 -40.96 16.76
N GLU A 75 -5.68 -42.05 17.39
CA GLU A 75 -6.56 -42.93 18.19
C GLU A 75 -7.87 -43.41 17.52
N LYS A 76 -7.90 -43.46 16.17
CA LYS A 76 -9.05 -43.78 15.31
C LYS A 76 -10.07 -42.64 15.12
N THR A 77 -9.74 -41.44 15.56
CA THR A 77 -10.50 -40.20 15.43
C THR A 77 -9.75 -39.23 14.49
N TRP A 78 -10.50 -38.41 13.74
CA TRP A 78 -9.93 -37.27 13.01
C TRP A 78 -9.99 -36.05 13.91
N ILE A 79 -8.88 -35.32 14.05
CA ILE A 79 -8.76 -34.18 14.98
C ILE A 79 -8.21 -32.99 14.19
N THR A 80 -8.78 -31.80 14.38
CA THR A 80 -8.23 -30.55 13.82
C THR A 80 -6.92 -30.21 14.52
N LYS A 81 -5.83 -30.21 13.76
CA LYS A 81 -4.51 -29.71 14.20
C LYS A 81 -3.90 -28.91 13.05
N PRO A 82 -4.30 -27.63 12.89
CA PRO A 82 -3.68 -26.68 11.97
C PRO A 82 -2.17 -26.58 12.22
N LYS A 83 -1.40 -26.78 11.16
CA LYS A 83 0.01 -26.38 11.13
C LYS A 83 0.13 -24.86 11.19
N TRP A 84 1.32 -24.38 11.55
CA TRP A 84 1.69 -22.98 11.35
C TRP A 84 1.46 -22.54 9.89
N GLY A 85 1.00 -21.30 9.68
CA GLY A 85 0.52 -20.79 8.39
C GLY A 85 -0.94 -21.15 8.06
N TYR A 86 -1.73 -21.60 9.05
CA TYR A 86 -3.18 -21.83 8.91
C TYR A 86 -3.90 -21.38 10.16
N CYS A 87 -5.05 -20.73 10.00
CA CYS A 87 -5.90 -20.36 11.13
C CYS A 87 -6.38 -21.59 11.90
N THR A 88 -6.23 -21.53 13.23
CA THR A 88 -6.65 -22.55 14.21
C THR A 88 -8.11 -22.95 14.06
N TYR A 89 -8.99 -22.01 13.72
CA TYR A 89 -10.44 -22.17 13.79
C TYR A 89 -11.12 -22.37 12.44
N CYS A 90 -10.74 -21.60 11.40
CA CYS A 90 -11.38 -21.67 10.07
C CYS A 90 -10.57 -22.46 9.03
N PHE A 91 -9.32 -22.83 9.31
CA PHE A 91 -8.43 -23.56 8.39
C PHE A 91 -8.18 -22.83 7.06
N THR A 92 -8.28 -21.50 7.06
CA THR A 92 -7.81 -20.63 5.99
C THR A 92 -6.29 -20.53 6.08
N PRO A 93 -5.55 -20.66 4.96
CA PRO A 93 -4.12 -20.35 4.92
C PRO A 93 -3.86 -18.91 5.38
N LEU A 94 -2.71 -18.66 5.99
CA LEU A 94 -2.30 -17.35 6.47
C LEU A 94 -1.05 -16.90 5.72
N ASP A 95 -1.06 -15.64 5.30
CA ASP A 95 0.09 -14.94 4.71
C ASP A 95 0.74 -14.05 5.79
N ASP A 96 1.18 -12.84 5.46
CA ASP A 96 1.85 -11.95 6.43
C ASP A 96 0.90 -11.36 7.50
N ILE A 97 -0.40 -11.25 7.22
CA ILE A 97 -1.40 -10.62 8.10
C ILE A 97 -2.19 -11.71 8.82
N TYR A 98 -1.96 -11.85 10.12
CA TYR A 98 -2.72 -12.72 11.03
C TYR A 98 -2.50 -12.27 12.48
N LEU A 99 -3.40 -12.68 13.38
CA LEU A 99 -3.27 -12.53 14.83
C LEU A 99 -2.89 -13.87 15.48
N ILE A 100 -2.30 -13.84 16.67
CA ILE A 100 -2.11 -15.01 17.53
C ILE A 100 -2.49 -14.74 18.99
N ASP A 101 -2.69 -15.80 19.77
CA ASP A 101 -2.77 -15.73 21.23
C ASP A 101 -1.54 -16.36 21.93
N ILE A 102 -1.53 -16.30 23.27
CA ILE A 102 -0.48 -16.89 24.11
C ILE A 102 -0.33 -18.42 23.96
N ASP A 103 -1.39 -19.12 23.50
CA ASP A 103 -1.40 -20.55 23.24
C ASP A 103 -0.92 -20.90 21.81
N HIS A 104 -0.43 -19.89 21.06
CA HIS A 104 0.00 -19.98 19.66
C HIS A 104 -1.13 -20.36 18.68
N HIS A 105 -2.39 -20.15 19.04
CA HIS A 105 -3.47 -20.22 18.07
C HIS A 105 -3.34 -19.07 17.08
N GLN A 106 -3.49 -19.33 15.77
CA GLN A 106 -3.47 -18.27 14.75
C GLN A 106 -4.89 -17.96 14.24
N TYR A 107 -5.15 -16.69 13.97
CA TYR A 107 -6.45 -16.14 13.60
C TYR A 107 -6.30 -15.32 12.32
N CYS A 108 -7.20 -15.51 11.34
CA CYS A 108 -7.06 -14.89 10.02
C CYS A 108 -7.38 -13.39 9.95
N ASN A 109 -7.96 -12.83 11.02
CA ASN A 109 -8.30 -11.42 11.20
C ASN A 109 -8.88 -11.22 12.62
N THR A 110 -9.12 -9.97 12.99
CA THR A 110 -9.80 -9.53 14.21
C THR A 110 -11.13 -10.23 14.45
N HIS A 111 -12.02 -10.28 13.45
CA HIS A 111 -13.30 -10.99 13.60
C HIS A 111 -13.14 -12.46 13.99
N CYS A 112 -12.14 -13.16 13.44
CA CYS A 112 -11.87 -14.55 13.81
C CYS A 112 -11.26 -14.68 15.22
N PHE A 113 -10.55 -13.65 15.70
CA PHE A 113 -10.00 -13.55 17.05
C PHE A 113 -11.12 -13.31 18.08
N ASP A 114 -12.00 -12.34 17.80
CA ASP A 114 -13.14 -11.97 18.64
C ASP A 114 -14.19 -13.10 18.74
N ASP A 115 -14.59 -13.68 17.60
CA ASP A 115 -15.60 -14.77 17.49
C ASP A 115 -15.25 -16.02 18.32
N HIS A 116 -14.00 -16.16 18.72
CA HIS A 116 -13.45 -17.36 19.36
C HIS A 116 -12.89 -17.11 20.76
N GLU A 117 -13.22 -15.96 21.36
CA GLU A 117 -12.92 -15.60 22.76
C GLU A 117 -11.47 -15.97 23.13
N ALA A 118 -10.50 -15.33 22.45
CA ALA A 118 -9.08 -15.46 22.78
C ALA A 118 -8.87 -15.35 24.30
N VAL A 119 -8.11 -16.28 24.87
CA VAL A 119 -8.08 -16.51 26.32
C VAL A 119 -7.75 -15.20 27.04
N SER A 120 -8.61 -14.77 27.97
CA SER A 120 -8.52 -13.47 28.65
C SER A 120 -7.41 -13.43 29.72
N HIS A 121 -6.19 -13.65 29.28
CA HIS A 121 -4.99 -13.62 30.08
C HIS A 121 -4.08 -12.56 29.47
N TYR A 122 -4.12 -11.38 30.10
CA TYR A 122 -3.19 -10.27 29.89
C TYR A 122 -1.74 -10.78 29.96
N ASP A 123 -1.18 -11.10 28.79
CA ASP A 123 0.22 -10.79 28.53
C ASP A 123 0.35 -9.25 28.61
N SER A 124 1.46 -8.73 29.13
CA SER A 124 1.65 -7.28 29.28
C SER A 124 1.57 -6.53 27.95
N TYR A 125 1.77 -7.24 26.85
CA TYR A 125 1.73 -6.76 25.48
C TYR A 125 0.36 -6.84 24.80
N ALA A 126 -0.69 -7.35 25.48
CA ALA A 126 -1.96 -7.69 24.82
C ALA A 126 -2.70 -6.48 24.23
N ASP A 127 -2.68 -5.32 24.91
CA ASP A 127 -3.34 -4.10 24.44
C ASP A 127 -2.56 -3.52 23.23
N ASP A 128 -1.25 -3.32 23.38
CA ASP A 128 -0.36 -2.77 22.34
C ASP A 128 -0.29 -3.65 21.07
N TYR A 129 -0.40 -4.97 21.25
CA TYR A 129 -0.41 -5.93 20.14
C TYR A 129 -1.57 -5.72 19.17
N VAL A 130 -2.77 -5.44 19.69
CA VAL A 130 -3.97 -5.25 18.85
C VAL A 130 -3.88 -3.93 18.08
N PHE A 131 -3.39 -2.86 18.70
CA PHE A 131 -3.13 -1.59 18.01
C PHE A 131 -2.08 -1.74 16.90
N LEU A 132 -0.93 -2.37 17.22
CA LEU A 132 0.11 -2.66 16.24
C LEU A 132 -0.40 -3.53 15.08
N PHE A 133 -1.27 -4.50 15.34
CA PHE A 133 -1.88 -5.31 14.29
C PHE A 133 -2.75 -4.48 13.34
N TRP A 134 -3.57 -3.56 13.85
CA TRP A 134 -4.40 -2.69 13.00
C TRP A 134 -3.57 -1.75 12.12
N ASP A 135 -2.52 -1.16 12.68
CA ASP A 135 -1.58 -0.35 11.90
C ASP A 135 -0.82 -1.20 10.86
N PHE A 136 -0.37 -2.40 11.24
CA PHE A 136 0.30 -3.34 10.35
C PHE A 136 -0.60 -3.76 9.18
N GLU A 137 -1.85 -4.16 9.45
CA GLU A 137 -2.84 -4.55 8.44
C GLU A 137 -3.12 -3.41 7.45
N LYS A 138 -3.43 -2.22 7.98
CA LYS A 138 -3.71 -0.99 7.20
C LYS A 138 -2.51 -0.55 6.36
N LEU A 139 -1.30 -0.60 6.89
CA LEU A 139 -0.08 -0.26 6.15
C LEU A 139 0.22 -1.30 5.07
N LYS A 140 0.17 -2.60 5.41
CA LYS A 140 0.38 -3.70 4.46
C LYS A 140 -0.56 -3.60 3.26
N GLU A 141 -1.85 -3.32 3.47
CA GLU A 141 -2.80 -3.15 2.37
C GLU A 141 -2.39 -1.98 1.45
N ARG A 142 -2.06 -0.81 2.03
CA ARG A 142 -1.64 0.39 1.29
C ARG A 142 -0.40 0.16 0.43
N TYR A 143 0.63 -0.52 0.94
CA TYR A 143 1.91 -0.62 0.25
C TYR A 143 2.13 -1.90 -0.58
N SER A 144 1.29 -2.94 -0.41
CA SER A 144 1.45 -4.21 -1.14
C SER A 144 1.41 -4.06 -2.66
N TYR A 145 0.71 -3.06 -3.18
CA TYR A 145 0.71 -2.74 -4.61
C TYR A 145 2.10 -2.31 -5.13
N PHE A 146 2.84 -1.49 -4.38
CA PHE A 146 4.15 -0.98 -4.80
C PHE A 146 5.24 -2.05 -4.76
N LEU A 147 5.18 -2.98 -3.80
CA LEU A 147 6.16 -4.06 -3.68
C LEU A 147 5.96 -5.19 -4.68
N ASN A 148 4.71 -5.47 -5.07
CA ASN A 148 4.35 -6.60 -5.94
C ASN A 148 4.07 -6.20 -7.40
N GLY A 149 4.04 -4.90 -7.71
CA GLY A 149 3.55 -4.37 -8.98
C GLY A 149 4.56 -3.50 -9.75
N SER A 150 4.09 -3.01 -10.90
CA SER A 150 4.73 -1.93 -11.65
C SER A 150 3.84 -0.71 -11.58
N PHE A 151 4.42 0.43 -11.21
CA PHE A 151 3.71 1.68 -10.94
C PHE A 151 4.31 2.85 -11.74
N PRO A 152 3.54 3.90 -12.06
CA PRO A 152 4.05 5.08 -12.75
C PRO A 152 5.00 5.86 -11.83
N LYS A 153 6.13 6.33 -12.37
CA LYS A 153 7.08 7.18 -11.64
C LYS A 153 6.74 8.65 -11.90
N ASN A 154 5.82 9.18 -11.10
CA ASN A 154 5.30 10.55 -11.17
C ASN A 154 5.21 11.18 -9.76
N PHE A 155 4.86 12.46 -9.67
CA PHE A 155 4.80 13.20 -8.41
C PHE A 155 3.84 12.57 -7.40
N LYS A 156 2.62 12.19 -7.82
CA LYS A 156 1.64 11.53 -6.96
C LYS A 156 2.20 10.25 -6.33
N THR A 157 2.81 9.36 -7.12
CA THR A 157 3.41 8.13 -6.58
C THR A 157 4.62 8.40 -5.68
N HIS A 158 5.39 9.45 -5.93
CA HIS A 158 6.47 9.86 -5.03
C HIS A 158 5.92 10.35 -3.67
N LEU A 159 4.87 11.17 -3.68
CA LEU A 159 4.16 11.63 -2.48
C LEU A 159 3.52 10.45 -1.72
N ASP A 160 2.79 9.56 -2.41
CA ASP A 160 2.18 8.37 -1.81
C ASP A 160 3.23 7.50 -1.10
N LEU A 161 4.37 7.24 -1.75
CA LEU A 161 5.46 6.47 -1.16
C LEU A 161 6.09 7.17 0.04
N LEU A 162 6.30 8.49 -0.02
CA LEU A 162 6.86 9.27 1.08
C LEU A 162 5.94 9.23 2.31
N ILE A 163 4.64 9.44 2.13
CA ILE A 163 3.67 9.38 3.22
C ILE A 163 3.58 7.96 3.80
N ILE A 164 3.59 6.92 2.95
CA ILE A 164 3.62 5.53 3.44
C ILE A 164 4.89 5.25 4.26
N VAL A 165 6.07 5.70 3.81
CA VAL A 165 7.33 5.51 4.55
C VAL A 165 7.30 6.27 5.88
N ARG A 166 6.80 7.52 5.90
CA ARG A 166 6.54 8.29 7.13
C ARG A 166 5.64 7.52 8.09
N ASP A 167 4.49 7.06 7.61
CA ASP A 167 3.50 6.36 8.45
C ASP A 167 4.07 5.03 8.98
N ILE A 168 4.90 4.31 8.21
CA ILE A 168 5.65 3.13 8.72
C ILE A 168 6.67 3.55 9.79
N HIS A 169 7.43 4.63 9.56
CA HIS A 169 8.42 5.12 10.52
C HIS A 169 7.77 5.56 11.84
N ASN A 170 6.59 6.17 11.81
CA ASN A 170 5.83 6.50 13.02
C ASN A 170 5.50 5.25 13.85
N VAL A 171 5.18 4.11 13.21
CA VAL A 171 4.99 2.82 13.89
C VAL A 171 6.33 2.26 14.40
N LEU A 172 7.39 2.29 13.58
CA LEU A 172 8.71 1.75 13.97
C LEU A 172 9.41 2.53 15.08
N TYR A 173 9.04 3.80 15.28
CA TYR A 173 9.58 4.70 16.31
C TYR A 173 8.58 5.03 17.42
N ASN A 174 7.45 4.31 17.52
CA ASN A 174 6.57 4.47 18.67
C ASN A 174 7.23 3.84 19.92
N ASP A 175 7.33 4.63 20.99
CA ASP A 175 7.91 4.22 22.28
C ASP A 175 7.15 3.05 22.90
N ASP A 176 5.85 2.89 22.61
CA ASP A 176 5.01 1.76 23.08
C ASP A 176 5.57 0.39 22.65
N TYR A 177 6.35 0.33 21.56
CA TYR A 177 6.95 -0.91 21.03
C TYR A 177 8.45 -1.06 21.36
N SER A 178 9.02 -0.14 22.13
CA SER A 178 10.46 -0.05 22.40
C SER A 178 11.03 -1.27 23.14
N ASP A 179 10.30 -1.81 24.12
CA ASP A 179 10.71 -3.01 24.88
C ASP A 179 10.79 -4.26 23.98
N VAL A 180 9.79 -4.46 23.12
CA VAL A 180 9.74 -5.55 22.12
C VAL A 180 10.88 -5.44 21.11
N LEU A 181 11.19 -4.22 20.68
CA LEU A 181 12.33 -3.92 19.80
C LEU A 181 13.68 -4.19 20.47
N TRP A 182 13.79 -3.94 21.78
CA TRP A 182 15.02 -4.10 22.54
C TRP A 182 15.32 -5.56 22.90
N ASN A 183 14.30 -6.34 23.30
CA ASN A 183 14.45 -7.75 23.65
C ASN A 183 14.32 -8.72 22.44
N GLY A 184 13.87 -8.25 21.28
CA GLY A 184 13.68 -9.08 20.09
C GLY A 184 12.43 -9.99 20.14
N GLY A 185 11.46 -9.68 20.99
CA GLY A 185 10.23 -10.45 21.17
C GLY A 185 10.42 -11.75 21.98
N ASP A 186 11.43 -11.81 22.86
CA ASP A 186 11.77 -13.03 23.59
C ASP A 186 10.85 -13.32 24.81
N ASP A 187 10.06 -12.33 25.27
CA ASP A 187 9.23 -12.45 26.49
C ASP A 187 8.03 -13.40 26.35
N GLY A 188 7.56 -13.65 25.12
CA GLY A 188 6.37 -14.47 24.90
C GLY A 188 5.97 -14.62 23.44
N PRO A 189 4.92 -15.41 23.14
CA PRO A 189 4.45 -15.62 21.77
C PRO A 189 3.95 -14.32 21.14
N VAL A 190 3.16 -13.53 21.88
CA VAL A 190 2.63 -12.23 21.44
C VAL A 190 3.77 -11.25 21.16
N SER A 191 4.70 -11.09 22.10
CA SER A 191 5.91 -10.26 21.93
C SER A 191 6.74 -10.65 20.70
N ARG A 192 6.90 -11.96 20.44
CA ARG A 192 7.57 -12.48 19.23
C ARG A 192 6.84 -12.11 17.93
N GLU A 193 5.52 -12.15 17.95
CA GLU A 193 4.67 -11.82 16.81
C GLU A 193 4.64 -10.30 16.55
N MET A 194 4.66 -9.47 17.60
CA MET A 194 4.91 -8.02 17.49
C MET A 194 6.27 -7.74 16.83
N ASN A 195 7.35 -8.37 17.31
CA ASN A 195 8.67 -8.23 16.68
C ASN A 195 8.68 -8.72 15.21
N ARG A 196 7.93 -9.79 14.87
CA ARG A 196 7.76 -10.21 13.47
C ARG A 196 7.14 -9.11 12.62
N MET A 197 6.02 -8.52 13.06
CA MET A 197 5.33 -7.45 12.33
C MET A 197 6.24 -6.22 12.15
N ILE A 198 6.91 -5.77 13.21
CA ILE A 198 7.86 -4.65 13.21
C ILE A 198 9.04 -4.94 12.27
N THR A 199 9.60 -6.15 12.33
CA THR A 199 10.69 -6.58 11.44
C THR A 199 10.26 -6.61 9.97
N ILE A 200 9.02 -7.02 9.67
CA ILE A 200 8.47 -6.98 8.32
C ILE A 200 8.29 -5.52 7.85
N LEU A 201 7.70 -4.65 8.67
CA LEU A 201 7.55 -3.23 8.36
C LEU A 201 8.89 -2.57 8.06
N LYS A 202 9.92 -2.85 8.85
CA LYS A 202 11.29 -2.35 8.63
C LYS A 202 11.87 -2.84 7.30
N ASN A 203 11.79 -4.15 7.02
CA ASN A 203 12.28 -4.73 5.78
C ASN A 203 11.53 -4.23 4.54
N ASP A 204 10.25 -3.91 4.68
CA ASP A 204 9.42 -3.37 3.60
C ASP A 204 9.63 -1.85 3.42
N ALA A 205 9.84 -1.08 4.50
CA ALA A 205 10.27 0.32 4.45
C ALA A 205 11.58 0.47 3.65
N GLU A 206 12.61 -0.34 3.96
CA GLU A 206 13.87 -0.34 3.21
C GLU A 206 13.72 -0.61 1.69
N LYS A 207 12.64 -1.29 1.27
CA LYS A 207 12.32 -1.50 -0.15
C LYS A 207 11.57 -0.29 -0.71
N LEU A 208 10.59 0.24 0.03
CA LEU A 208 9.79 1.40 -0.34
C LEU A 208 10.65 2.66 -0.48
N GLU A 209 11.62 2.88 0.41
CA GLU A 209 12.61 3.97 0.29
C GLU A 209 13.42 3.88 -1.02
N LYS A 210 13.88 2.67 -1.38
CA LYS A 210 14.60 2.44 -2.65
C LYS A 210 13.70 2.69 -3.86
N LEU A 211 12.39 2.41 -3.75
CA LEU A 211 11.40 2.70 -4.79
C LEU A 211 11.05 4.19 -4.87
N MET A 212 10.97 4.88 -3.73
CA MET A 212 10.75 6.33 -3.59
C MET A 212 11.91 7.10 -4.24
N GLU A 213 13.15 6.75 -3.93
CA GLU A 213 14.34 7.38 -4.53
C GLU A 213 14.41 7.11 -6.05
N GLN A 214 14.09 5.90 -6.51
CA GLN A 214 13.94 5.63 -7.95
C GLN A 214 12.81 6.42 -8.62
N CYS A 215 11.78 6.82 -7.87
CA CYS A 215 10.70 7.67 -8.37
C CYS A 215 11.21 9.11 -8.47
N LYS A 216 11.84 9.63 -7.41
CA LYS A 216 12.45 10.96 -7.34
C LYS A 216 13.45 11.22 -8.47
N GLN A 217 14.32 10.24 -8.77
CA GLN A 217 15.28 10.30 -9.89
C GLN A 217 14.64 10.34 -11.30
N LYS A 218 13.31 10.20 -11.42
CA LYS A 218 12.55 10.39 -12.67
C LYS A 218 11.79 11.70 -12.72
N LEU A 219 11.69 12.42 -11.60
CA LEU A 219 11.08 13.74 -11.52
C LEU A 219 12.13 14.82 -11.87
N PRO A 220 11.69 16.01 -12.31
CA PRO A 220 12.59 17.16 -12.40
C PRO A 220 13.05 17.61 -11.00
N GLU A 221 14.17 18.31 -10.90
CA GLU A 221 14.71 18.82 -9.63
C GLU A 221 13.78 19.86 -8.97
N THR A 222 13.06 20.64 -9.77
CA THR A 222 11.98 21.54 -9.36
C THR A 222 10.87 21.52 -10.41
N ASN A 223 9.64 21.83 -10.00
CA ASN A 223 8.50 22.08 -10.89
C ASN A 223 8.28 23.58 -11.17
N GLU A 224 9.16 24.44 -10.66
CA GLU A 224 9.25 25.86 -11.01
C GLU A 224 9.81 26.07 -12.42
N ARG A 225 9.42 27.19 -13.02
CA ARG A 225 9.85 27.67 -14.34
C ARG A 225 10.04 29.18 -14.26
N PHE A 226 11.10 29.67 -14.86
CA PHE A 226 11.49 31.07 -14.81
C PHE A 226 11.23 31.71 -16.17
N ALA A 227 10.46 32.79 -16.20
CA ALA A 227 10.07 33.47 -17.43
C ALA A 227 10.40 34.97 -17.45
N ILE A 228 10.63 35.48 -18.66
CA ILE A 228 10.54 36.91 -18.95
C ILE A 228 9.31 37.14 -19.82
N VAL A 229 8.51 38.13 -19.45
CA VAL A 229 7.42 38.64 -20.28
C VAL A 229 7.80 40.04 -20.77
N VAL A 230 7.75 40.22 -22.08
CA VAL A 230 7.97 41.52 -22.73
C VAL A 230 6.60 42.14 -23.03
N SER A 231 6.45 43.45 -22.86
CA SER A 231 5.15 44.10 -23.01
C SER A 231 4.60 43.97 -24.44
N ASP A 232 3.28 43.93 -24.56
CA ASP A 232 2.63 43.91 -25.86
C ASP A 232 2.83 45.25 -26.61
N THR A 233 3.04 46.35 -25.87
CA THR A 233 3.33 47.69 -26.39
C THR A 233 4.63 47.71 -27.20
N ILE A 234 5.75 47.27 -26.61
CA ILE A 234 7.05 47.23 -27.31
C ILE A 234 7.04 46.18 -28.41
N MET A 235 6.36 45.03 -28.19
CA MET A 235 6.27 43.96 -29.18
C MET A 235 5.49 44.36 -30.44
N ARG A 236 4.53 45.29 -30.35
CA ARG A 236 3.78 45.83 -31.49
C ARG A 236 4.47 47.00 -32.20
N ARG A 237 5.55 47.60 -31.66
CA ARG A 237 6.27 48.72 -32.33
C ARG A 237 6.84 48.29 -33.69
N ARG A 238 6.60 49.11 -34.71
CA ARG A 238 7.04 48.88 -36.12
C ARG A 238 8.57 48.76 -36.26
N LYS A 239 9.32 49.42 -35.38
CA LYS A 239 10.78 49.33 -35.27
C LYS A 239 11.14 49.03 -33.82
N ARG A 240 11.32 47.76 -33.49
CA ARG A 240 11.76 47.32 -32.14
C ARG A 240 13.23 47.69 -31.88
N PRO A 241 13.63 47.95 -30.62
CA PRO A 241 15.04 48.13 -30.24
C PRO A 241 15.93 47.01 -30.79
N LYS A 242 17.20 47.31 -31.06
CA LYS A 242 18.13 46.31 -31.64
C LYS A 242 18.32 45.13 -30.66
N VAL A 243 18.57 45.42 -29.38
CA VAL A 243 18.75 44.42 -28.31
C VAL A 243 17.57 43.45 -28.26
N LEU A 244 16.32 43.94 -28.20
CA LEU A 244 15.14 43.08 -28.23
C LEU A 244 15.03 42.21 -29.50
N ARG A 245 15.43 42.72 -30.68
CA ARG A 245 15.41 41.92 -31.93
C ARG A 245 16.47 40.81 -31.90
N ASP A 246 17.66 41.13 -31.42
CA ASP A 246 18.78 40.18 -31.33
C ASP A 246 18.46 39.11 -30.26
N PHE A 247 17.86 39.50 -29.13
CA PHE A 247 17.32 38.60 -28.11
C PHE A 247 16.27 37.63 -28.67
N ILE A 248 15.22 38.14 -29.34
CA ILE A 248 14.16 37.32 -29.95
C ILE A 248 14.74 36.29 -30.94
N HIS A 249 15.80 36.66 -31.66
CA HIS A 249 16.46 35.77 -32.61
C HIS A 249 17.26 34.66 -31.89
N THR A 250 18.15 35.05 -30.98
CA THR A 250 19.04 34.15 -30.23
C THR A 250 18.27 33.17 -29.32
N HIS A 251 17.25 33.66 -28.62
CA HIS A 251 16.51 32.89 -27.61
C HIS A 251 15.21 32.29 -28.17
N ARG A 252 15.04 32.22 -29.50
CA ARG A 252 13.84 31.70 -30.17
C ARG A 252 13.38 30.32 -29.67
N LYS A 253 14.31 29.45 -29.25
CA LYS A 253 14.00 28.10 -28.73
C LYS A 253 13.34 28.09 -27.35
N TYR A 254 13.47 29.17 -26.58
CA TYR A 254 12.89 29.35 -25.25
C TYR A 254 11.55 30.09 -25.28
N ARG A 255 11.12 30.57 -26.45
CA ARG A 255 9.88 31.33 -26.60
C ARG A 255 8.68 30.44 -26.32
N ASP A 256 7.76 30.91 -25.49
CA ASP A 256 6.52 30.20 -25.20
C ASP A 256 5.64 30.07 -26.47
N LYS A 257 4.91 28.95 -26.57
CA LYS A 257 4.10 28.64 -27.77
C LYS A 257 2.76 29.35 -27.77
N GLU A 258 2.21 29.61 -26.59
CA GLU A 258 0.88 30.19 -26.39
C GLU A 258 1.02 31.70 -26.22
N ASN A 259 1.92 32.15 -25.34
CA ASN A 259 2.26 33.55 -25.17
C ASN A 259 3.53 33.93 -25.97
N LYS A 260 3.32 34.48 -27.17
CA LYS A 260 4.41 34.95 -28.05
C LYS A 260 5.28 36.07 -27.45
N ASN A 261 4.90 36.68 -26.34
CA ASN A 261 5.68 37.73 -25.68
C ASN A 261 6.48 37.21 -24.47
N LYS A 262 6.51 35.89 -24.27
CA LYS A 262 7.12 35.22 -23.12
C LYS A 262 8.26 34.29 -23.54
N TRP A 263 9.33 34.26 -22.74
CA TRP A 263 10.47 33.35 -22.86
C TRP A 263 10.68 32.62 -21.55
N VAL A 264 10.79 31.29 -21.59
CA VAL A 264 10.77 30.41 -20.42
C VAL A 264 12.03 29.55 -20.37
N THR A 265 12.60 29.40 -19.18
CA THR A 265 13.71 28.51 -18.87
C THR A 265 13.48 27.84 -17.51
N ASN A 266 14.26 26.81 -17.22
CA ASN A 266 14.30 26.17 -15.90
C ASN A 266 15.52 26.64 -15.08
N ASP A 267 16.29 27.60 -15.60
CA ASP A 267 17.49 28.17 -14.96
C ASP A 267 17.22 29.64 -14.56
N SER A 268 17.22 29.90 -13.25
CA SER A 268 16.95 31.23 -12.69
C SER A 268 18.06 32.25 -12.99
N LEU A 269 19.32 31.82 -13.09
CA LEU A 269 20.45 32.67 -13.49
C LEU A 269 20.34 33.06 -14.96
N GLN A 270 19.91 32.11 -15.81
CA GLN A 270 19.59 32.43 -17.20
C GLN A 270 18.43 33.44 -17.32
N ARG A 271 17.38 33.34 -16.48
CA ARG A 271 16.32 34.38 -16.43
C ARG A 271 16.90 35.75 -16.04
N LEU A 272 17.77 35.82 -15.04
CA LEU A 272 18.38 37.08 -14.60
C LEU A 272 19.26 37.70 -15.69
N ASN A 273 20.16 36.94 -16.29
CA ASN A 273 21.01 37.43 -17.39
C ASN A 273 20.19 38.00 -18.55
N TRP A 274 19.10 37.31 -18.96
CA TRP A 274 18.20 37.81 -20.00
C TRP A 274 17.49 39.11 -19.63
N HIS A 275 17.16 39.29 -18.35
CA HIS A 275 16.50 40.49 -17.86
C HIS A 275 17.47 41.66 -17.91
N ASP A 276 18.69 41.48 -17.41
CA ASP A 276 19.71 42.51 -17.35
C ASP A 276 20.19 42.91 -18.77
N ASP A 277 20.36 41.93 -19.68
CA ASP A 277 20.65 42.17 -21.10
C ASP A 277 19.58 43.05 -21.78
N LEU A 278 18.29 42.85 -21.44
CA LEU A 278 17.18 43.59 -22.02
C LEU A 278 16.98 44.97 -21.36
N THR A 279 17.09 45.07 -20.04
CA THR A 279 16.88 46.30 -19.27
C THR A 279 18.09 47.24 -19.27
N ALA A 280 19.25 46.81 -19.78
CA ALA A 280 20.40 47.67 -20.10
C ALA A 280 20.10 48.78 -21.13
N VAL A 281 18.89 48.84 -21.70
CA VAL A 281 18.39 49.92 -22.55
C VAL A 281 17.16 50.54 -21.89
N GLU A 282 17.21 51.85 -21.57
CA GLU A 282 16.12 52.60 -20.92
C GLU A 282 14.74 52.41 -21.60
N GLU A 283 14.69 52.29 -22.93
CA GLU A 283 13.44 52.02 -23.69
C GLU A 283 12.76 50.68 -23.35
N LEU A 284 13.44 49.78 -22.63
CA LEU A 284 12.97 48.43 -22.29
C LEU A 284 12.80 48.21 -20.78
N GLU A 285 13.36 49.07 -19.93
CA GLU A 285 13.39 48.90 -18.47
C GLU A 285 11.99 48.72 -17.85
N SER A 286 10.99 49.47 -18.35
CA SER A 286 9.58 49.37 -17.92
C SER A 286 8.72 48.46 -18.80
N GLU A 287 9.29 47.89 -19.87
CA GLU A 287 8.58 47.07 -20.87
C GLU A 287 8.94 45.58 -20.75
N VAL A 288 9.72 45.20 -19.73
CA VAL A 288 10.21 43.84 -19.48
C VAL A 288 9.92 43.48 -18.03
N SER A 289 9.30 42.32 -17.79
CA SER A 289 9.01 41.83 -16.45
C SER A 289 9.53 40.41 -16.25
N ILE A 290 10.03 40.15 -15.03
CA ILE A 290 10.31 38.81 -14.52
C ILE A 290 8.99 38.20 -14.03
N VAL A 291 8.80 36.92 -14.35
CA VAL A 291 7.74 36.08 -13.79
C VAL A 291 8.40 34.76 -13.37
N ASN A 292 8.08 34.25 -12.18
CA ASN A 292 8.32 32.83 -11.89
C ASN A 292 6.97 32.13 -11.86
N GLU A 293 6.97 30.88 -12.31
CA GLU A 293 5.75 30.10 -12.48
C GLU A 293 5.96 28.70 -11.94
N ILE A 294 4.92 28.12 -11.39
CA ILE A 294 4.88 26.76 -10.88
C ILE A 294 3.93 25.97 -11.77
N ASN A 295 4.38 24.81 -12.26
CA ASN A 295 3.48 23.83 -12.86
C ASN A 295 2.97 22.90 -11.75
N CYS A 296 1.73 23.09 -11.30
CA CYS A 296 1.16 22.29 -10.21
C CYS A 296 1.14 20.79 -10.61
N PRO A 297 1.79 19.89 -9.85
CA PRO A 297 1.97 18.50 -10.28
C PRO A 297 0.68 17.69 -10.45
N ASP A 298 -0.36 18.06 -9.70
CA ASP A 298 -1.63 17.35 -9.66
C ASP A 298 -2.59 17.85 -10.77
N CYS A 299 -2.96 19.13 -10.74
CA CYS A 299 -3.88 19.71 -11.73
C CYS A 299 -3.23 20.18 -13.05
N ASN A 300 -1.89 20.18 -13.16
CA ASN A 300 -1.13 20.65 -14.32
C ASN A 300 -1.43 22.11 -14.73
N GLN A 301 -1.91 22.93 -13.81
CA GLN A 301 -2.08 24.37 -14.02
C GLN A 301 -0.73 25.09 -13.86
N MET A 302 -0.51 26.07 -14.75
CA MET A 302 0.60 27.02 -14.66
C MET A 302 0.15 28.22 -13.83
N ILE A 303 0.84 28.48 -12.73
CA ILE A 303 0.45 29.43 -11.67
C ILE A 303 1.63 30.36 -11.40
N SER A 304 1.40 31.63 -11.10
CA SER A 304 2.48 32.56 -10.74
C SER A 304 3.05 32.22 -9.35
N SER A 305 4.36 32.39 -9.14
CA SER A 305 4.97 32.28 -7.79
C SER A 305 4.40 33.27 -6.78
N ASP A 306 3.79 34.33 -7.29
CA ASP A 306 3.26 35.44 -6.49
C ASP A 306 1.79 35.19 -6.08
N GLU A 307 1.21 34.08 -6.56
CA GLU A 307 -0.09 33.54 -6.14
C GLU A 307 0.10 32.49 -5.02
N ASN A 308 -0.98 32.13 -4.32
CA ASN A 308 -0.93 31.20 -3.19
C ASN A 308 -0.49 29.80 -3.64
N THR A 309 0.80 29.52 -3.42
CA THR A 309 1.43 28.23 -3.69
C THR A 309 2.12 27.70 -2.44
N TYR A 310 2.05 26.39 -2.24
CA TYR A 310 2.49 25.73 -1.02
C TYR A 310 3.40 24.56 -1.35
N ARG A 311 4.42 24.36 -0.50
CA ARG A 311 5.35 23.23 -0.66
C ARG A 311 4.84 22.02 0.12
N VAL A 312 4.81 20.87 -0.54
CA VAL A 312 4.37 19.58 0.01
C VAL A 312 5.62 18.78 0.45
N PRO A 313 5.52 17.77 1.36
CA PRO A 313 6.69 17.01 1.83
C PRO A 313 7.49 16.30 0.74
N ASP A 314 6.90 16.06 -0.44
CA ASP A 314 7.61 15.55 -1.63
C ASP A 314 8.68 16.51 -2.19
N GLY A 315 8.70 17.75 -1.71
CA GLY A 315 9.64 18.80 -2.04
C GLY A 315 9.19 19.74 -3.16
N TYR A 316 7.99 19.58 -3.71
CA TYR A 316 7.48 20.33 -4.86
C TYR A 316 6.39 21.34 -4.46
N PHE A 317 6.13 22.32 -5.33
CA PHE A 317 5.11 23.34 -5.12
C PHE A 317 3.77 22.95 -5.75
N TYR A 318 2.69 23.11 -5.01
CA TYR A 318 1.31 22.87 -5.43
C TYR A 318 0.49 24.16 -5.33
N CYS A 319 -0.62 24.22 -6.07
CA CYS A 319 -1.59 25.30 -5.92
C CYS A 319 -2.31 25.21 -4.57
N GLU A 320 -2.91 26.32 -4.11
CA GLU A 320 -3.72 26.33 -2.89
C GLU A 320 -4.79 25.23 -2.86
N ASP A 321 -5.60 25.09 -3.92
CA ASP A 321 -6.68 24.10 -3.98
C ASP A 321 -6.17 22.65 -3.82
N CYS A 322 -5.17 22.25 -4.63
CA CYS A 322 -4.56 20.92 -4.55
C CYS A 322 -3.82 20.72 -3.22
N TYR A 323 -3.17 21.75 -2.68
CA TYR A 323 -2.52 21.65 -1.36
C TYR A 323 -3.55 21.40 -0.26
N GLN A 324 -4.69 22.11 -0.26
CA GLN A 324 -5.75 21.92 0.73
C GLN A 324 -6.39 20.54 0.61
N GLU A 325 -6.61 20.03 -0.60
CA GLU A 325 -7.12 18.67 -0.83
C GLU A 325 -6.11 17.61 -0.35
N LEU A 326 -4.83 17.75 -0.68
CA LEU A 326 -3.78 16.82 -0.26
C LEU A 326 -3.54 16.86 1.26
N ASP A 327 -3.57 18.04 1.88
CA ASP A 327 -3.47 18.22 3.34
C ASP A 327 -4.65 17.56 4.07
N PHE A 328 -5.88 17.66 3.53
CA PHE A 328 -7.03 16.95 4.07
C PHE A 328 -6.88 15.41 4.02
N TYR A 329 -6.23 14.87 2.98
CA TYR A 329 -6.04 13.42 2.85
C TYR A 329 -4.82 12.85 3.58
N TYR A 330 -3.72 13.59 3.68
CA TYR A 330 -2.43 13.10 4.19
C TYR A 330 -1.99 13.74 5.52
N ASN A 331 -2.69 14.80 5.96
CA ASN A 331 -2.45 15.57 7.17
C ASN A 331 -0.99 16.05 7.28
N PHE A 332 -0.65 17.11 6.54
CA PHE A 332 0.72 17.63 6.51
C PHE A 332 1.06 18.51 7.73
N LYS A 333 0.07 18.82 8.58
CA LYS A 333 0.19 19.74 9.72
C LYS A 333 0.41 19.07 11.08
N GLU A 334 0.66 17.77 11.11
CA GLU A 334 0.99 17.01 12.33
C GLU A 334 2.51 16.93 12.63
N GLU A 335 3.32 17.81 12.00
CA GLU A 335 4.77 17.99 12.25
C GLU A 335 5.09 19.30 13.00
#